data_AF-A0A059LCT8-F1
#
_entry.id   AF-A0A059LCT8-F1
#
_cell.length_a   1.000
_cell.length_b   1.000
_cell.length_c   1.000
_cell.angle_alpha   90.00
_cell.angle_beta   90.00
_cell.angle_gamma   90.00
#
_symmetry.space_group_name_H-M   'P 1'
#
loop_
_entity.id
_entity.type
_entity.pdbx_description
1 polymer ?
#
loop_
_entity_poly.entity_id
_entity_poly.type
_entity_poly.pdbx_seq_one_letter_code
_entity_poly.pdbx_strand_id
1 'polypeptide(L)'
;EGLGGTYFFRDESGAKVAIMKPVDEEPLAPNNPKGFVGRALGGPGLKPSVRVGEAAGREVAAYLLDHAGFARVPPTLMVEISHAAFHQAGEREDGPPPRKLGSLQEFVAHDGDASELGSSRFRAADVHRIAILDVRLFNTDRHAGNILVRRLPAPASGPAAAQAVLDRAGEYELVPIDHGFALPEALEPPYFEWQHWSAAQLPLGAVERAYVENLDPDADVALLRRELPGLREPSLRLLWTTTTLLKACVAAGLCLAEVAAVCTRSSVGVDEEASPLEELCLAARREAEDDLEDDLDDLEEGEEDEEVFLTEE
;
A
#
# COMPACT_ATOMS: atom_id res chain seq x y z
N GLU A 1 -0.04 2.35 -20.04
CA GLU A 1 -1.36 2.84 -19.61
C GLU A 1 -1.18 3.66 -18.32
N GLY A 2 -2.25 4.11 -17.66
CA GLY A 2 -2.17 4.92 -16.42
C GLY A 2 -2.37 6.43 -16.62
N LEU A 3 -2.34 7.20 -15.53
CA LEU A 3 -2.67 8.65 -15.53
C LEU A 3 -1.45 9.57 -15.32
N GLY A 4 -0.32 9.02 -14.87
CA GLY A 4 0.95 9.75 -14.69
C GLY A 4 2.01 9.45 -15.76
N GLY A 5 3.18 10.06 -15.61
CA GLY A 5 4.39 9.74 -16.37
C GLY A 5 4.98 8.39 -15.97
N THR A 6 5.36 7.58 -16.96
CA THR A 6 5.97 6.27 -16.75
C THR A 6 7.00 6.01 -17.82
N TYR A 7 8.23 5.72 -17.41
CA TYR A 7 9.37 5.57 -18.31
C TYR A 7 10.02 4.19 -18.12
N PHE A 8 10.16 3.44 -19.21
CA PHE A 8 10.88 2.17 -19.19
C PHE A 8 12.36 2.40 -19.46
N PHE A 9 13.20 1.99 -18.52
CA PHE A 9 14.64 1.93 -18.70
C PHE A 9 15.02 0.61 -19.35
N ARG A 10 15.99 0.66 -20.26
CA ARG A 10 16.46 -0.50 -21.01
C ARG A 10 17.96 -0.68 -20.82
N ASP A 11 18.39 -1.94 -20.81
CA ASP A 11 19.82 -2.27 -20.84
C ASP A 11 20.42 -2.11 -22.26
N GLU A 12 21.71 -2.42 -22.40
CA GLU A 12 22.44 -2.35 -23.67
C GLU A 12 21.88 -3.30 -24.75
N SER A 13 21.14 -4.34 -24.36
CA SER A 13 20.45 -5.26 -25.28
C SER A 13 19.07 -4.76 -25.71
N GLY A 14 18.59 -3.67 -25.11
CA GLY A 14 17.26 -3.11 -25.33
C GLY A 14 16.16 -3.77 -24.49
N ALA A 15 16.51 -4.70 -23.59
CA ALA A 15 15.56 -5.33 -22.68
C ALA A 15 15.12 -4.33 -21.60
N LYS A 16 13.83 -4.34 -21.22
CA LYS A 16 13.33 -3.49 -20.13
C LYS A 16 13.88 -4.02 -18.80
N VAL A 17 14.46 -3.14 -17.99
CA VAL A 17 15.08 -3.50 -16.70
C VAL A 17 14.52 -2.74 -15.51
N ALA A 18 13.95 -1.55 -15.73
CA ALA A 18 13.31 -0.78 -14.68
C ALA A 18 12.20 0.13 -15.21
N ILE A 19 11.32 0.54 -14.30
CA ILE A 19 10.24 1.48 -14.53
C ILE A 19 10.47 2.68 -13.61
N MET A 20 10.54 3.88 -14.18
CA MET A 20 10.64 5.14 -13.45
C MET A 20 9.31 5.88 -13.51
N LYS A 21 8.80 6.28 -12.34
CA LYS A 21 7.61 7.13 -12.17
C LYS A 21 7.99 8.44 -11.47
N PRO A 22 8.16 9.56 -12.20
CA PRO A 22 8.54 10.83 -11.60
C PRO A 22 7.44 11.46 -10.74
N VAL A 23 7.83 12.03 -9.59
CA VAL A 23 6.96 12.71 -8.62
C VAL A 23 6.17 13.86 -9.26
N ASP A 24 6.83 14.69 -10.06
CA ASP A 24 6.23 15.87 -10.67
C ASP A 24 5.39 15.56 -11.91
N GLU A 25 5.36 14.30 -12.33
CA GLU A 25 4.56 13.79 -13.46
C GLU A 25 3.40 12.89 -13.01
N GLU A 26 3.16 12.75 -11.71
CA GLU A 26 2.00 12.06 -11.14
C GLU A 26 0.68 12.67 -11.65
N PRO A 27 -0.45 11.96 -11.54
CA PRO A 27 -1.75 12.55 -11.86
C PRO A 27 -1.99 13.84 -11.07
N LEU A 28 -2.47 14.88 -11.76
CA LEU A 28 -2.68 16.24 -11.25
C LEU A 28 -1.41 17.05 -10.97
N ALA A 29 -0.23 16.46 -11.10
CA ALA A 29 1.05 17.13 -10.87
C ALA A 29 1.39 18.15 -11.97
N PRO A 30 2.21 19.18 -11.69
CA PRO A 30 2.48 20.27 -12.62
C PRO A 30 3.07 19.85 -13.97
N ASN A 31 3.87 18.78 -14.00
CA ASN A 31 4.53 18.28 -15.19
C ASN A 31 3.89 16.99 -15.73
N ASN A 32 2.62 16.70 -15.43
CA ASN A 32 1.95 15.51 -15.94
C ASN A 32 1.92 15.47 -17.49
N PRO A 33 2.51 14.44 -18.15
CA PRO A 33 2.63 14.39 -19.61
C PRO A 33 1.32 14.09 -20.34
N LYS A 34 0.26 13.72 -19.62
CA LYS A 34 -1.05 13.34 -20.17
C LYS A 34 -2.06 14.48 -20.11
N GLY A 35 -1.65 15.66 -19.65
CA GLY A 35 -2.50 16.84 -19.54
C GLY A 35 -3.43 16.82 -18.32
N PHE A 36 -3.34 15.80 -17.46
CA PHE A 36 -4.01 15.78 -16.15
C PHE A 36 -3.21 16.63 -15.17
N VAL A 37 -3.19 17.95 -15.40
CA VAL A 37 -2.51 18.95 -14.57
C VAL A 37 -3.54 19.76 -13.79
N GLY A 38 -3.09 20.53 -12.78
CA GLY A 38 -3.94 21.53 -12.12
C GLY A 38 -3.80 21.62 -10.61
N ARG A 39 -2.89 20.85 -10.00
CA ARG A 39 -2.60 20.92 -8.56
C ARG A 39 -1.11 21.12 -8.32
N ALA A 40 -0.81 21.77 -7.19
CA ALA A 40 0.55 21.85 -6.67
C ALA A 40 0.91 20.54 -5.94
N LEU A 41 2.20 20.22 -5.88
CA LEU A 41 2.70 19.12 -5.06
C LEU A 41 2.29 19.32 -3.59
N GLY A 42 1.92 18.23 -2.91
CA GLY A 42 1.39 18.25 -1.54
C GLY A 42 -0.08 18.67 -1.42
N GLY A 43 -0.74 19.04 -2.53
CA GLY A 43 -2.19 19.23 -2.59
C GLY A 43 -2.96 17.90 -2.65
N PRO A 44 -4.29 17.91 -2.49
CA PRO A 44 -5.11 16.70 -2.63
C PRO A 44 -4.93 16.04 -4.00
N GLY A 45 -4.71 14.72 -4.00
CA GLY A 45 -4.54 13.91 -5.21
C GLY A 45 -5.86 13.34 -5.75
N LEU A 46 -5.76 12.31 -6.61
CA LEU A 46 -6.92 11.58 -7.11
C LEU A 46 -7.67 10.84 -5.99
N LYS A 47 -6.91 10.22 -5.09
CA LYS A 47 -7.37 9.74 -3.79
C LYS A 47 -7.11 10.88 -2.79
N PRO A 48 -8.13 11.50 -2.16
CA PRO A 48 -7.92 12.68 -1.32
C PRO A 48 -6.89 12.49 -0.21
N SER A 49 -6.72 11.25 0.27
CA SER A 49 -5.80 10.89 1.35
C SER A 49 -4.38 10.56 0.87
N VAL A 50 -4.12 10.65 -0.43
CA VAL A 50 -2.80 10.53 -1.05
C VAL A 50 -2.53 11.78 -1.89
N ARG A 51 -1.57 12.58 -1.46
CA ARG A 51 -1.33 13.89 -2.08
C ARG A 51 -0.53 13.77 -3.35
N VAL A 52 -0.69 14.77 -4.21
CA VAL A 52 0.04 14.89 -5.47
C VAL A 52 1.54 14.94 -5.18
N GLY A 53 2.30 14.06 -5.82
CA GLY A 53 3.75 13.97 -5.68
C GLY A 53 4.24 13.08 -4.55
N GLU A 54 3.34 12.33 -3.90
CA GLU A 54 3.72 11.45 -2.79
C GLU A 54 3.51 9.96 -3.11
N ALA A 55 3.11 9.60 -4.34
CA ALA A 55 2.94 8.19 -4.72
C ALA A 55 4.29 7.46 -4.81
N ALA A 56 5.34 8.14 -5.31
CA ALA A 56 6.68 7.56 -5.40
C ALA A 56 7.22 7.06 -4.04
N GLY A 57 6.96 7.81 -2.95
CA GLY A 57 7.37 7.38 -1.60
C GLY A 57 6.63 6.12 -1.13
N ARG A 58 5.34 5.98 -1.49
CA ARG A 58 4.51 4.83 -1.14
C ARG A 58 4.90 3.57 -1.89
N GLU A 59 5.35 3.70 -3.13
CA GLU A 59 5.96 2.60 -3.90
C GLU A 59 7.21 2.05 -3.19
N VAL A 60 8.07 2.94 -2.68
CA VAL A 60 9.26 2.54 -1.91
C VAL A 60 8.88 1.94 -0.56
N ALA A 61 7.88 2.51 0.13
CA ALA A 61 7.39 1.97 1.39
C ALA A 61 6.87 0.53 1.24
N ALA A 62 6.14 0.23 0.17
CA ALA A 62 5.66 -1.12 -0.10
C ALA A 62 6.80 -2.14 -0.25
N TYR A 63 7.89 -1.77 -0.93
CA TYR A 63 9.08 -2.62 -1.03
C TYR A 63 9.79 -2.79 0.32
N LEU A 64 9.97 -1.71 1.07
CA LEU A 64 10.62 -1.75 2.39
C LEU A 64 9.84 -2.61 3.40
N LEU A 65 8.51 -2.58 3.33
CA LEU A 65 7.62 -3.35 4.20
C LEU A 65 7.43 -4.80 3.75
N ASP A 66 7.84 -5.16 2.55
CA ASP A 66 7.82 -6.55 2.07
C ASP A 66 9.02 -7.34 2.62
N HIS A 67 8.95 -7.67 3.91
CA HIS A 67 10.02 -8.34 4.63
C HIS A 67 10.48 -9.62 3.92
N ALA A 68 11.77 -9.69 3.60
CA ALA A 68 12.39 -10.79 2.86
C ALA A 68 11.73 -11.09 1.49
N GLY A 69 11.01 -10.13 0.90
CA GLY A 69 10.33 -10.29 -0.39
C GLY A 69 9.16 -11.28 -0.32
N PHE A 70 8.44 -11.34 0.81
CA PHE A 70 7.39 -12.31 1.05
C PHE A 70 6.23 -12.22 0.05
N ALA A 71 5.75 -11.01 -0.25
CA ALA A 71 4.76 -10.71 -1.28
C ALA A 71 5.36 -10.57 -2.69
N ARG A 72 6.69 -10.46 -2.78
CA ARG A 72 7.48 -10.25 -4.00
C ARG A 72 7.24 -8.89 -4.64
N VAL A 73 7.14 -7.83 -3.84
CA VAL A 73 7.22 -6.46 -4.36
C VAL A 73 8.58 -6.31 -5.05
N PRO A 74 8.65 -5.91 -6.34
CA PRO A 74 9.93 -5.76 -7.00
C PRO A 74 10.77 -4.68 -6.31
N PRO A 75 12.11 -4.84 -6.26
CA PRO A 75 13.03 -3.83 -5.76
C PRO A 75 12.67 -2.43 -6.24
N THR A 76 12.40 -1.54 -5.28
CA THR A 76 11.92 -0.18 -5.57
C THR A 76 12.71 0.83 -4.75
N LEU A 77 13.26 1.84 -5.42
CA LEU A 77 14.14 2.85 -4.83
C LEU A 77 13.64 4.25 -5.16
N MET A 78 13.87 5.20 -4.25
CA MET A 78 13.75 6.62 -4.56
C MET A 78 15.04 7.08 -5.25
N VAL A 79 14.93 7.64 -6.45
CA VAL A 79 16.10 8.08 -7.23
C VAL A 79 15.87 9.43 -7.90
N GLU A 80 16.95 10.18 -8.10
CA GLU A 80 16.96 11.35 -8.97
C GLU A 80 17.71 11.01 -10.25
N ILE A 81 17.04 11.12 -11.40
CA ILE A 81 17.62 10.80 -12.71
C ILE A 81 17.55 12.03 -13.61
N SER A 82 18.57 12.23 -14.45
CA SER A 82 18.56 13.22 -15.52
C SER A 82 18.43 12.53 -16.87
N HIS A 83 17.39 12.85 -17.65
CA HIS A 83 17.21 12.23 -18.96
C HIS A 83 16.38 13.07 -19.94
N ALA A 84 16.80 13.10 -21.21
CA ALA A 84 16.17 13.92 -22.25
C ALA A 84 14.78 13.43 -22.70
N ALA A 85 14.35 12.23 -22.29
CA ALA A 85 12.99 11.75 -22.56
C ALA A 85 11.96 12.25 -21.54
N PHE A 86 12.39 12.74 -20.38
CA PHE A 86 11.47 13.18 -19.35
C PHE A 86 10.69 14.43 -19.77
N HIS A 87 9.43 14.46 -19.37
CA HIS A 87 8.50 15.53 -19.72
C HIS A 87 8.72 16.76 -18.85
N GLN A 88 8.74 17.93 -19.45
CA GLN A 88 8.82 19.21 -18.73
C GLN A 88 7.80 20.14 -19.35
N ALA A 89 6.93 20.73 -18.53
CA ALA A 89 5.96 21.70 -19.02
C ALA A 89 6.68 22.98 -19.51
N GLY A 90 6.17 23.57 -20.59
CA GLY A 90 6.76 24.77 -21.21
C GLY A 90 7.70 24.46 -22.38
N GLU A 91 8.23 25.52 -23.01
CA GLU A 91 9.24 25.37 -24.06
C GLU A 91 10.55 24.87 -23.43
N ARG A 92 11.18 23.87 -24.06
CA ARG A 92 12.52 23.44 -23.66
C ARG A 92 13.51 24.54 -23.99
N GLU A 93 14.06 25.16 -22.96
CA GLU A 93 15.24 26.01 -23.10
C GLU A 93 16.45 25.17 -23.53
N ASP A 94 17.38 25.77 -24.27
CA ASP A 94 18.68 25.16 -24.54
C ASP A 94 19.41 24.92 -23.20
N GLY A 95 19.56 23.66 -22.80
CA GLY A 95 20.08 23.32 -21.48
C GLY A 95 20.29 21.83 -21.24
N PRO A 96 20.81 21.46 -20.05
CA PRO A 96 20.94 20.07 -19.65
C PRO A 96 19.57 19.39 -19.56
N PRO A 97 19.51 18.05 -19.72
CA PRO A 97 18.25 17.33 -19.63
C PRO A 97 17.60 17.49 -18.24
N PRO A 98 16.26 17.51 -18.17
CA PRO A 98 15.52 17.62 -16.92
C PRO A 98 15.97 16.56 -15.91
N ARG A 99 16.10 16.98 -14.66
CA ARG A 99 16.37 16.11 -13.50
C ARG A 99 15.05 15.88 -12.78
N LYS A 100 14.73 14.62 -12.47
CA LYS A 100 13.47 14.24 -11.83
C LYS A 100 13.68 13.24 -10.71
N LEU A 101 13.06 13.53 -9.58
CA LEU A 101 12.91 12.62 -8.45
C LEU A 101 11.71 11.69 -8.70
N GLY A 102 11.81 10.43 -8.32
CA GLY A 102 10.71 9.48 -8.43
C GLY A 102 11.08 8.07 -8.01
N SER A 103 10.12 7.17 -8.10
CA SER A 103 10.32 5.76 -7.80
C SER A 103 10.87 5.04 -9.03
N LEU A 104 11.96 4.29 -8.83
CA LEU A 104 12.53 3.37 -9.80
C LEU A 104 12.32 1.94 -9.30
N GLN A 105 11.46 1.20 -9.98
CA GLN A 105 11.13 -0.18 -9.67
C GLN A 105 11.74 -1.12 -10.70
N GLU A 106 12.29 -2.25 -10.27
CA GLU A 106 12.74 -3.31 -11.18
C GLU A 106 11.61 -3.74 -12.12
N PHE A 107 11.91 -3.82 -13.42
CA PHE A 107 10.96 -4.33 -14.38
C PHE A 107 10.89 -5.86 -14.27
N VAL A 108 9.71 -6.37 -13.94
CA VAL A 108 9.47 -7.80 -13.89
C VAL A 108 8.95 -8.30 -15.24
N ALA A 109 9.66 -9.23 -15.87
CA ALA A 109 9.13 -9.95 -17.02
C ALA A 109 7.92 -10.82 -16.61
N HIS A 110 6.82 -10.68 -17.35
CA HIS A 110 5.53 -11.28 -17.06
C HIS A 110 4.79 -11.60 -18.36
N ASP A 111 3.78 -12.48 -18.27
CA ASP A 111 2.95 -12.91 -19.40
C ASP A 111 1.70 -12.04 -19.57
N GLY A 112 1.23 -11.43 -18.48
CA GLY A 112 0.06 -10.56 -18.42
C GLY A 112 -0.21 -10.14 -16.97
N ASP A 113 -1.41 -9.65 -16.70
CA ASP A 113 -1.88 -9.37 -15.34
C ASP A 113 -3.03 -10.30 -14.93
N ALA A 114 -3.43 -10.21 -13.66
CA ALA A 114 -4.43 -11.12 -13.10
C ALA A 114 -5.83 -10.94 -13.69
N SER A 115 -6.13 -9.83 -14.39
CA SER A 115 -7.44 -9.61 -15.03
C SER A 115 -7.67 -10.51 -16.25
N GLU A 116 -6.59 -11.02 -16.85
CA GLU A 116 -6.64 -11.89 -18.02
C GLU A 116 -6.92 -13.36 -17.66
N LEU A 117 -6.87 -13.71 -16.37
CA LEU A 117 -6.98 -15.09 -15.89
C LEU A 117 -8.02 -15.23 -14.78
N GLY A 118 -8.69 -16.37 -14.73
CA GLY A 118 -9.57 -16.70 -13.61
C GLY A 118 -8.80 -16.94 -12.32
N SER A 119 -9.22 -16.31 -11.22
CA SER A 119 -8.53 -16.37 -9.92
C SER A 119 -8.35 -17.78 -9.34
N SER A 120 -9.14 -18.76 -9.79
CA SER A 120 -8.98 -20.18 -9.44
C SER A 120 -7.66 -20.81 -9.92
N ARG A 121 -6.92 -20.14 -10.80
CA ARG A 121 -5.59 -20.58 -11.27
C ARG A 121 -4.43 -20.16 -10.36
N PHE A 122 -4.69 -19.26 -9.41
CA PHE A 122 -3.65 -18.71 -8.55
C PHE A 122 -3.50 -19.54 -7.28
N ARG A 123 -2.26 -19.67 -6.80
CA ARG A 123 -1.99 -20.38 -5.54
C ARG A 123 -2.52 -19.55 -4.38
N ALA A 124 -3.19 -20.21 -3.44
CA ALA A 124 -3.65 -19.57 -2.21
C ALA A 124 -2.52 -18.82 -1.49
N ALA A 125 -1.33 -19.42 -1.38
CA ALA A 125 -0.17 -18.79 -0.76
C ALA A 125 0.24 -17.46 -1.43
N ASP A 126 0.20 -17.38 -2.76
CA ASP A 126 0.57 -16.16 -3.48
C ASP A 126 -0.46 -15.05 -3.28
N VAL A 127 -1.75 -15.41 -3.33
CA VAL A 127 -2.85 -14.48 -3.00
C VAL A 127 -2.74 -14.02 -1.55
N HIS A 128 -2.46 -14.93 -0.62
CA HIS A 128 -2.35 -14.63 0.81
C HIS A 128 -1.21 -13.66 1.10
N ARG A 129 -0.05 -13.82 0.45
CA ARG A 129 1.10 -12.94 0.66
C ARG A 129 0.82 -11.50 0.19
N ILE A 130 0.21 -11.35 -0.97
CA ILE A 130 -0.23 -10.04 -1.49
C ILE A 130 -1.27 -9.42 -0.56
N ALA A 131 -2.26 -10.21 -0.15
CA ALA A 131 -3.33 -9.76 0.74
C ALA A 131 -2.80 -9.30 2.12
N ILE A 132 -1.86 -10.04 2.71
CA ILE A 132 -1.19 -9.65 3.95
C ILE A 132 -0.52 -8.28 3.81
N LEU A 133 0.22 -8.06 2.72
CA LEU A 133 0.87 -6.78 2.47
C LEU A 133 -0.16 -5.67 2.24
N ASP A 134 -1.17 -5.89 1.40
CA ASP A 134 -2.17 -4.87 1.07
C ASP A 134 -3.01 -4.46 2.28
N VAL A 135 -3.34 -5.37 3.19
CA VAL A 135 -4.03 -5.04 4.45
C VAL A 135 -3.15 -4.13 5.31
N ARG A 136 -1.86 -4.45 5.49
CA ARG A 136 -0.91 -3.59 6.24
C ARG A 136 -0.78 -2.22 5.60
N LEU A 137 -0.70 -2.18 4.27
CA LEU A 137 -0.59 -0.95 3.50
C LEU A 137 -1.90 -0.17 3.41
N PHE A 138 -3.03 -0.75 3.81
CA PHE A 138 -4.37 -0.22 3.56
C PHE A 138 -4.55 0.23 2.10
N ASN A 139 -4.20 -0.66 1.17
CA ASN A 139 -4.13 -0.32 -0.25
C ASN A 139 -5.52 0.05 -0.80
N THR A 140 -5.64 1.26 -1.35
CA THR A 140 -6.91 1.80 -1.86
C THR A 140 -7.15 1.54 -3.36
N ASP A 141 -6.25 0.80 -4.00
CA ASP A 141 -6.28 0.55 -5.45
C ASP A 141 -5.69 -0.82 -5.85
N ARG A 142 -5.84 -1.87 -5.02
CA ARG A 142 -5.44 -3.23 -5.46
C ARG A 142 -6.50 -3.83 -6.37
N HIS A 143 -6.43 -3.52 -7.66
CA HIS A 143 -7.18 -4.22 -8.70
C HIS A 143 -6.36 -5.32 -9.40
N ALA A 144 -7.01 -6.20 -10.17
CA ALA A 144 -6.34 -7.33 -10.84
C ALA A 144 -5.21 -6.89 -11.79
N GLY A 145 -5.36 -5.73 -12.45
CA GLY A 145 -4.32 -5.14 -13.29
C GLY A 145 -3.02 -4.73 -12.55
N ASN A 146 -3.07 -4.61 -11.22
CA ASN A 146 -1.90 -4.31 -10.38
C ASN A 146 -1.22 -5.58 -9.85
N ILE A 147 -1.60 -6.75 -10.36
CA ILE A 147 -1.00 -8.03 -9.99
C ILE A 147 -0.50 -8.68 -11.28
N LEU A 148 0.82 -8.65 -11.48
CA LEU A 148 1.44 -9.29 -12.63
C LEU A 148 1.39 -10.81 -12.48
N VAL A 149 1.25 -11.49 -13.61
CA VAL A 149 1.24 -12.95 -13.69
C VAL A 149 2.43 -13.43 -14.51
N ARG A 150 3.23 -14.31 -13.93
CA ARG A 150 4.32 -15.02 -14.62
C ARG A 150 4.06 -16.52 -14.61
N ARG A 151 4.03 -17.14 -15.79
CA ARG A 151 3.92 -18.59 -15.93
C ARG A 151 5.20 -19.26 -15.44
N LEU A 152 5.04 -20.21 -14.54
CA LEU A 152 6.14 -21.06 -14.08
C LEU A 152 6.47 -22.09 -15.17
N PRO A 153 7.76 -22.41 -15.37
CA PRO A 153 8.15 -23.47 -16.30
C PRO A 153 7.46 -24.78 -15.92
N ALA A 154 6.90 -25.48 -16.91
CA ALA A 154 6.35 -26.80 -16.66
C ALA A 154 7.46 -27.73 -16.13
N PRO A 155 7.18 -28.55 -15.11
CA PRO A 155 8.17 -29.51 -14.62
C PRO A 155 8.59 -30.45 -15.77
N ALA A 156 9.91 -30.63 -15.91
CA ALA A 156 10.46 -31.58 -16.86
C ALA A 156 9.98 -33.00 -16.49
N SER A 157 9.19 -33.62 -17.38
CA SER A 157 8.69 -35.00 -17.40
C SER A 157 8.92 -35.85 -16.14
N GLY A 158 7.83 -36.34 -15.54
CA GLY A 158 7.86 -37.29 -14.43
C GLY A 158 6.54 -37.30 -13.65
N PRO A 159 6.48 -37.99 -12.48
CA PRO A 159 5.30 -38.00 -11.62
C PRO A 159 4.83 -36.59 -11.22
N ALA A 160 5.78 -35.66 -11.07
CA ALA A 160 5.52 -34.24 -10.81
C ALA A 160 4.81 -33.52 -11.98
N ALA A 161 5.03 -33.95 -13.23
CA ALA A 161 4.34 -33.39 -14.39
C ALA A 161 2.89 -33.88 -14.48
N ALA A 162 2.61 -35.12 -14.10
CA ALA A 162 1.24 -35.62 -14.01
C ALA A 162 0.44 -34.90 -12.91
N GLN A 163 1.06 -34.66 -11.75
CA GLN A 163 0.46 -33.88 -10.66
C GLN A 163 0.25 -32.41 -11.05
N ALA A 164 1.20 -31.77 -11.74
CA ALA A 164 1.06 -30.39 -12.23
C ALA A 164 -0.03 -30.22 -13.30
N VAL A 165 -0.36 -31.27 -14.07
CA VAL A 165 -1.50 -31.25 -15.01
C VAL A 165 -2.85 -31.33 -14.28
N LEU A 166 -2.88 -31.97 -13.10
CA LEU A 166 -4.05 -32.06 -12.23
C LEU A 166 -4.23 -30.79 -11.37
N ASP A 167 -3.13 -30.21 -10.88
CA ASP A 167 -3.10 -28.94 -10.14
C ASP A 167 -2.96 -27.74 -11.09
N ARG A 168 -4.09 -27.30 -11.66
CA ARG A 168 -4.16 -26.03 -12.41
C ARG A 168 -3.81 -24.79 -11.57
N ALA A 169 -3.91 -24.91 -10.24
CA ALA A 169 -3.46 -23.89 -9.30
C ALA A 169 -1.96 -24.04 -9.07
N GLY A 170 -1.18 -23.03 -9.44
CA GLY A 170 0.29 -23.08 -9.34
C GLY A 170 1.06 -23.18 -10.64
N GLU A 171 0.37 -23.02 -11.77
CA GLU A 171 1.00 -22.72 -13.06
C GLU A 171 1.64 -21.32 -13.09
N TYR A 172 1.30 -20.45 -12.14
CA TYR A 172 1.65 -19.04 -12.17
C TYR A 172 2.20 -18.56 -10.83
N GLU A 173 3.09 -17.59 -10.91
CA GLU A 173 3.55 -16.74 -9.82
C GLU A 173 2.90 -15.36 -9.95
N LEU A 174 2.50 -14.79 -8.81
CA LEU A 174 1.93 -13.45 -8.72
C LEU A 174 2.95 -12.45 -8.18
N VAL A 175 2.98 -11.25 -8.78
CA VAL A 175 3.86 -10.15 -8.36
C VAL A 175 3.02 -8.87 -8.22
N PRO A 176 2.86 -8.31 -7.01
CA PRO A 176 2.15 -7.06 -6.82
C PRO A 176 3.01 -5.89 -7.29
N ILE A 177 2.40 -4.97 -8.03
CA ILE A 177 3.01 -3.71 -8.46
C ILE A 177 2.07 -2.54 -8.15
N ASP A 178 2.51 -1.32 -8.42
CA ASP A 178 1.70 -0.10 -8.36
C ASP A 178 1.05 0.16 -6.99
N HIS A 179 1.88 0.49 -6.00
CA HIS A 179 1.48 0.81 -4.63
C HIS A 179 1.33 2.31 -4.40
N GLY A 180 1.19 3.12 -5.47
CA GLY A 180 1.12 4.57 -5.38
C GLY A 180 -0.03 5.11 -4.52
N PHE A 181 -1.10 4.33 -4.34
CA PHE A 181 -2.26 4.65 -3.51
C PHE A 181 -2.37 3.83 -2.20
N ALA A 182 -1.22 3.33 -1.71
CA ALA A 182 -1.09 2.75 -0.38
C ALA A 182 -0.89 3.81 0.72
N LEU A 183 -1.03 3.42 1.98
CA LEU A 183 -0.75 4.24 3.16
C LEU A 183 -1.42 5.63 3.12
N PRO A 184 -2.75 5.70 2.93
CA PRO A 184 -3.47 6.97 2.95
C PRO A 184 -3.34 7.68 4.30
N GLU A 185 -3.53 9.01 4.31
CA GLU A 185 -3.52 9.84 5.54
C GLU A 185 -4.79 9.68 6.40
N ALA A 186 -5.82 9.05 5.86
CA ALA A 186 -7.11 8.82 6.51
C ALA A 186 -7.66 7.44 6.11
N LEU A 187 -8.73 7.00 6.79
CA LEU A 187 -9.47 5.78 6.47
C LEU A 187 -10.31 5.97 5.20
N GLU A 188 -9.64 6.17 4.09
CA GLU A 188 -10.25 6.11 2.77
C GLU A 188 -10.53 4.64 2.41
N PRO A 189 -11.73 4.28 1.90
CA PRO A 189 -12.09 2.88 1.68
C PRO A 189 -11.02 2.12 0.88
N PRO A 190 -10.46 1.03 1.44
CA PRO A 190 -9.50 0.24 0.72
C PRO A 190 -10.20 -0.52 -0.42
N TYR A 191 -9.43 -0.91 -1.44
CA TYR A 191 -9.96 -1.73 -2.53
C TYR A 191 -9.07 -2.94 -2.73
N PHE A 192 -9.65 -4.13 -2.49
CA PHE A 192 -8.97 -5.41 -2.52
C PHE A 192 -9.68 -6.36 -3.48
N GLU A 193 -9.25 -6.41 -4.74
CA GLU A 193 -9.82 -7.35 -5.72
C GLU A 193 -9.75 -8.81 -5.23
N TRP A 194 -8.66 -9.17 -4.55
CA TRP A 194 -8.45 -10.52 -4.03
C TRP A 194 -9.44 -10.92 -2.92
N GLN A 195 -10.13 -9.97 -2.29
CA GLN A 195 -11.13 -10.25 -1.24
C GLN A 195 -12.25 -11.16 -1.76
N HIS A 196 -12.57 -11.06 -3.04
CA HIS A 196 -13.62 -11.85 -3.68
C HIS A 196 -13.13 -13.17 -4.26
N TRP A 197 -11.83 -13.45 -4.20
CA TRP A 197 -11.25 -14.66 -4.75
C TRP A 197 -11.40 -15.83 -3.76
N SER A 198 -11.68 -17.03 -4.26
CA SER A 198 -11.84 -18.22 -3.42
C SER A 198 -10.62 -18.50 -2.56
N ALA A 199 -9.42 -18.16 -3.06
CA ALA A 199 -8.17 -18.25 -2.32
C ALA A 199 -8.16 -17.45 -1.01
N ALA A 200 -8.77 -16.26 -0.97
CA ALA A 200 -8.79 -15.41 0.23
C ALA A 200 -9.74 -15.94 1.32
N GLN A 201 -10.69 -16.80 0.95
CA GLN A 201 -11.63 -17.46 1.87
C GLN A 201 -11.03 -18.73 2.51
N LEU A 202 -9.85 -19.17 2.06
CA LEU A 202 -9.15 -20.30 2.67
C LEU A 202 -8.37 -19.85 3.91
N PRO A 203 -8.25 -20.71 4.93
CA PRO A 203 -7.37 -20.45 6.07
C PRO A 203 -5.92 -20.21 5.63
N LEU A 204 -5.23 -19.32 6.35
CA LEU A 204 -3.79 -19.09 6.18
C LEU A 204 -2.98 -20.36 6.41
N GLY A 205 -1.97 -20.59 5.55
CA GLY A 205 -0.95 -21.60 5.76
C GLY A 205 -0.06 -21.30 6.97
N ALA A 206 0.67 -22.31 7.46
CA ALA A 206 1.55 -22.16 8.61
C ALA A 206 2.67 -21.12 8.38
N VAL A 207 3.19 -21.04 7.14
CA VAL A 207 4.23 -20.07 6.75
C VAL A 207 3.68 -18.65 6.79
N GLU A 208 2.52 -18.42 6.19
CA GLU A 208 1.88 -17.11 6.15
C GLU A 208 1.41 -16.66 7.54
N ARG A 209 0.92 -17.58 8.38
CA ARG A 209 0.60 -17.29 9.79
C ARG A 209 1.83 -16.88 10.59
N ALA A 210 2.92 -17.65 10.49
CA ALA A 210 4.17 -17.33 11.17
C ALA A 210 4.75 -16.00 10.70
N TYR A 211 4.62 -15.66 9.41
CA TYR A 211 5.01 -14.34 8.91
C TYR A 211 4.23 -13.22 9.62
N VAL A 212 2.90 -13.30 9.67
CA VAL A 212 2.05 -12.29 10.34
C VAL A 212 2.37 -12.19 11.84
N GLU A 213 2.55 -13.32 12.51
CA GLU A 213 2.91 -13.37 13.93
C GLU A 213 4.23 -12.63 14.24
N ASN A 214 5.18 -12.66 13.32
CA ASN A 214 6.50 -12.03 13.48
C ASN A 214 6.56 -10.55 13.02
N LEU A 215 5.50 -10.00 12.43
CA LEU A 215 5.48 -8.57 12.06
C LEU A 215 5.61 -7.67 13.30
N ASP A 216 6.45 -6.65 13.24
CA ASP A 216 6.65 -5.67 14.30
C ASP A 216 6.23 -4.28 13.79
N PRO A 217 5.03 -3.79 14.15
CA PRO A 217 4.52 -2.52 13.66
C PRO A 217 5.36 -1.32 14.12
N ASP A 218 6.00 -1.40 15.30
CA ASP A 218 6.84 -0.32 15.82
C ASP A 218 8.16 -0.25 15.05
N ALA A 219 8.77 -1.40 14.77
CA ALA A 219 9.97 -1.47 13.93
C ALA A 219 9.70 -1.00 12.49
N ASP A 220 8.54 -1.36 11.92
CA ASP A 220 8.11 -0.93 10.59
C ASP A 220 7.90 0.59 10.51
N VAL A 221 7.24 1.17 11.50
CA VAL A 221 7.07 2.63 11.59
C VAL A 221 8.42 3.34 11.74
N ALA A 222 9.32 2.81 12.59
CA ALA A 222 10.65 3.37 12.76
C ALA A 222 11.51 3.29 11.48
N LEU A 223 11.37 2.19 10.73
CA LEU A 223 11.98 2.02 9.42
C LEU A 223 11.49 3.09 8.45
N LEU A 224 10.17 3.27 8.31
CA LEU A 224 9.62 4.25 7.38
C LEU A 224 9.94 5.69 7.77
N ARG A 225 9.93 6.05 9.06
CA ARG A 225 10.37 7.40 9.51
C ARG A 225 11.81 7.69 9.10
N ARG A 226 12.68 6.68 9.15
CA ARG A 226 14.11 6.82 8.81
C ARG A 226 14.33 6.92 7.30
N GLU A 227 13.75 6.01 6.53
CA GLU A 227 14.01 5.89 5.10
C GLU A 227 13.15 6.85 4.25
N LEU A 228 11.96 7.22 4.74
CA LEU A 228 10.99 8.05 4.03
C LEU A 228 10.47 9.19 4.92
N PRO A 229 11.32 10.17 5.28
CA PRO A 229 10.93 11.27 6.18
C PRO A 229 9.82 12.18 5.62
N GLY A 230 9.51 12.06 4.32
CA GLY A 230 8.37 12.74 3.69
C GLY A 230 7.02 12.06 3.94
N LEU A 231 7.00 10.82 4.43
CA LEU A 231 5.77 10.12 4.79
C LEU A 231 5.23 10.67 6.11
N ARG A 232 3.95 11.02 6.14
CA ARG A 232 3.36 11.76 7.26
C ARG A 232 2.93 10.83 8.38
N GLU A 233 2.89 11.37 9.59
CA GLU A 233 2.50 10.64 10.79
C GLU A 233 1.12 9.94 10.71
N PRO A 234 0.07 10.51 10.08
CA PRO A 234 -1.18 9.78 9.89
C PRO A 234 -1.03 8.47 9.10
N SER A 235 -0.21 8.46 8.04
CA SER A 235 0.08 7.23 7.27
C SER A 235 0.83 6.19 8.09
N LEU A 236 1.74 6.63 8.97
CA LEU A 236 2.49 5.75 9.88
C LEU A 236 1.59 5.15 10.95
N ARG A 237 0.70 5.96 11.55
CA ARG A 237 -0.32 5.47 12.47
C ARG A 237 -1.24 4.47 11.81
N LEU A 238 -1.66 4.72 10.57
CA LEU A 238 -2.50 3.78 9.82
C LEU A 238 -1.78 2.43 9.63
N LEU A 239 -0.51 2.43 9.20
CA LEU A 239 0.31 1.22 9.08
C LEU A 239 0.38 0.43 10.39
N TRP A 240 0.60 1.14 11.50
CA TRP A 240 0.65 0.54 12.83
C TRP A 240 -0.69 -0.13 13.17
N THR A 241 -1.80 0.62 13.01
CA THR A 241 -3.15 0.15 13.30
C THR A 241 -3.54 -1.07 12.46
N THR A 242 -3.32 -1.02 11.14
CA THR A 242 -3.72 -2.11 10.23
C THR A 242 -2.84 -3.35 10.41
N THR A 243 -1.57 -3.18 10.74
CA THR A 243 -0.67 -4.31 11.08
C THR A 243 -1.10 -4.96 12.39
N THR A 244 -1.43 -4.17 13.41
CA THR A 244 -1.96 -4.67 14.70
C THR A 244 -3.30 -5.38 14.52
N LEU A 245 -4.21 -4.80 13.73
CA LEU A 245 -5.49 -5.43 13.37
C LEU A 245 -5.28 -6.77 12.67
N LEU A 246 -4.42 -6.81 11.64
CA LEU A 246 -4.13 -8.04 10.90
C LEU A 246 -3.63 -9.14 11.84
N LYS A 247 -2.70 -8.82 12.74
CA LYS A 247 -2.20 -9.78 13.74
C LYS A 247 -3.33 -10.30 14.64
N ALA A 248 -4.19 -9.42 15.14
CA ALA A 248 -5.31 -9.79 16.00
C ALA A 248 -6.33 -10.69 15.26
N CYS A 249 -6.71 -10.34 14.04
CA CYS A 249 -7.63 -11.14 13.23
C CYS A 249 -7.05 -12.53 12.89
N VAL A 250 -5.78 -12.60 12.51
CA VAL A 250 -5.12 -13.89 12.19
C VAL A 250 -5.00 -14.77 13.44
N ALA A 251 -4.69 -14.19 14.61
CA ALA A 251 -4.70 -14.89 15.89
C ALA A 251 -6.09 -15.42 16.26
N ALA A 252 -7.15 -14.66 15.94
CA ALA A 252 -8.55 -15.09 16.11
C ALA A 252 -9.02 -16.12 15.06
N GLY A 253 -8.17 -16.47 14.09
CA GLY A 253 -8.44 -17.53 13.11
C GLY A 253 -9.19 -17.07 11.86
N LEU A 254 -9.35 -15.77 11.64
CA LEU A 254 -10.01 -15.24 10.45
C LEU A 254 -9.19 -15.54 9.18
N CYS A 255 -9.89 -15.80 8.08
CA CYS A 255 -9.30 -15.81 6.74
C CYS A 255 -9.15 -14.37 6.21
N LEU A 256 -8.35 -14.18 5.15
CA LEU A 256 -8.05 -12.83 4.67
C LEU A 256 -9.25 -12.12 4.06
N ALA A 257 -10.23 -12.86 3.52
CA ALA A 257 -11.50 -12.27 3.08
C ALA A 257 -12.28 -11.67 4.26
N GLU A 258 -12.25 -12.31 5.43
CA GLU A 258 -12.88 -11.78 6.66
C GLU A 258 -12.08 -10.59 7.20
N VAL A 259 -10.75 -10.63 7.18
CA VAL A 259 -9.91 -9.46 7.55
C VAL A 259 -10.19 -8.27 6.64
N ALA A 260 -10.31 -8.50 5.33
CA ALA A 260 -10.67 -7.46 4.37
C ALA A 260 -12.07 -6.88 4.69
N ALA A 261 -13.04 -7.71 5.04
CA ALA A 261 -14.37 -7.26 5.43
C ALA A 261 -14.39 -6.38 6.70
N VAL A 262 -13.43 -6.55 7.61
CA VAL A 262 -13.25 -5.63 8.76
C VAL A 262 -12.75 -4.25 8.30
N CYS A 263 -11.98 -4.20 7.21
CA CYS A 263 -11.39 -2.97 6.69
C CYS A 263 -12.31 -2.24 5.70
N THR A 264 -13.12 -2.96 4.93
CA THR A 264 -13.99 -2.42 3.88
C THR A 264 -15.40 -2.11 4.39
N ARG A 265 -16.02 -1.05 3.88
CA ARG A 265 -17.44 -0.75 4.14
C ARG A 265 -18.35 -1.79 3.50
N SER A 266 -19.46 -2.09 4.17
CA SER A 266 -20.50 -2.97 3.62
C SER A 266 -21.23 -2.24 2.50
N SER A 267 -21.28 -2.82 1.30
CA SER A 267 -22.05 -2.27 0.17
C SER A 267 -23.53 -2.70 0.21
N VAL A 268 -24.05 -3.09 1.38
CA VAL A 268 -25.44 -3.55 1.56
C VAL A 268 -26.33 -2.33 1.82
N GLY A 269 -26.89 -1.74 0.76
CA GLY A 269 -27.85 -0.63 0.89
C GLY A 269 -27.56 0.55 -0.04
N VAL A 270 -28.26 1.66 0.21
CA VAL A 270 -28.05 2.95 -0.50
C VAL A 270 -27.03 3.82 0.23
N ASP A 271 -26.81 3.55 1.52
CA ASP A 271 -25.86 4.25 2.38
C ASP A 271 -24.68 3.31 2.70
N GLU A 272 -23.45 3.79 2.49
CA GLU A 272 -22.24 3.07 2.92
C GLU A 272 -22.11 3.19 4.44
N GLU A 273 -22.32 2.09 5.16
CA GLU A 273 -22.04 2.02 6.60
C GLU A 273 -20.53 2.00 6.86
N ALA A 274 -20.11 2.57 8.00
CA ALA A 274 -18.72 2.54 8.42
C ALA A 274 -18.22 1.09 8.54
N SER A 275 -16.97 0.85 8.18
CA SER A 275 -16.37 -0.47 8.40
C SER A 275 -16.14 -0.71 9.89
N PRO A 276 -16.08 -1.98 10.34
CA PRO A 276 -15.75 -2.27 11.74
C PRO A 276 -14.42 -1.62 12.20
N LEU A 277 -13.42 -1.49 11.33
CA LEU A 277 -12.20 -0.73 11.62
C LEU A 277 -12.48 0.77 11.82
N GLU A 278 -13.31 1.38 10.98
CA GLU A 278 -13.70 2.79 11.16
C GLU A 278 -14.44 3.00 12.49
N GLU A 279 -15.36 2.09 12.85
CA GLU A 279 -16.06 2.13 14.14
C GLU A 279 -15.09 2.01 15.33
N LEU A 280 -14.13 1.09 15.27
CA LEU A 280 -13.09 0.95 16.30
C LEU A 280 -12.24 2.21 16.43
N CYS A 281 -11.81 2.80 15.31
CA CYS A 281 -11.04 4.05 15.32
C CYS A 281 -11.86 5.23 15.86
N LEU A 282 -13.16 5.30 15.56
CA LEU A 282 -14.05 6.33 16.09
C LEU A 282 -14.28 6.17 17.60
N ALA A 283 -14.45 4.94 18.08
CA ALA A 283 -14.58 4.65 19.50
C ALA A 283 -13.31 5.03 20.28
N ALA A 284 -12.14 4.58 19.80
CA ALA A 284 -10.85 4.91 20.41
C ALA A 284 -10.57 6.42 20.40
N ARG A 285 -11.01 7.13 19.36
CA ARG A 285 -10.89 8.59 19.30
C ARG A 285 -11.76 9.27 20.36
N ARG A 286 -13.00 8.83 20.55
CA ARG A 286 -13.88 9.40 21.58
C ARG A 286 -13.31 9.18 22.98
N GLU A 287 -12.85 7.97 23.27
CA GLU A 287 -12.21 7.64 24.55
C GLU A 287 -10.99 8.53 24.81
N ALA A 288 -10.13 8.74 23.80
CA ALA A 288 -8.98 9.64 23.93
C ALA A 288 -9.35 11.14 24.02
N GLU A 289 -10.52 11.55 23.50
CA GLU A 289 -11.03 12.92 23.65
C GLU A 289 -11.62 13.10 25.05
N ASP A 290 -12.36 12.12 25.57
CA ASP A 290 -12.92 12.10 26.93
C ASP A 290 -11.79 12.12 27.99
N ASP A 291 -10.75 11.29 27.83
CA ASP A 291 -9.58 11.27 28.73
C ASP A 291 -8.87 12.64 28.81
N LEU A 292 -8.84 13.39 27.70
CA LEU A 292 -8.24 14.74 27.66
C LEU A 292 -9.12 15.80 28.33
N GLU A 293 -10.45 15.62 28.29
CA GLU A 293 -11.39 16.49 29.00
C GLU A 293 -11.27 16.25 30.51
N ASP A 294 -11.21 14.97 30.95
CA ASP A 294 -10.99 14.61 32.35
C ASP A 294 -9.64 15.15 32.89
N ASP A 295 -8.55 15.04 32.13
CA ASP A 295 -7.23 15.60 32.49
C ASP A 295 -7.25 17.14 32.63
N LEU A 296 -8.09 17.84 31.86
CA LEU A 296 -8.23 19.30 31.93
C LEU A 296 -9.08 19.71 33.14
N ASP A 297 -10.17 19.00 33.41
CA ASP A 297 -11.02 19.23 34.58
C ASP A 297 -10.22 18.99 35.89
N ASP A 298 -9.40 17.94 35.95
CA ASP A 298 -8.51 17.67 37.11
C ASP A 298 -7.47 18.77 37.33
N LEU A 299 -7.00 19.44 36.26
CA LEU A 299 -6.08 20.57 36.35
C LEU A 299 -6.78 21.86 36.80
N GLU A 300 -8.01 22.11 36.33
CA GLU A 300 -8.82 23.26 36.77
C GLU A 300 -9.25 23.13 38.24
N GLU A 301 -9.67 21.93 38.70
CA GLU A 301 -9.98 21.68 40.12
C GLU A 301 -8.73 21.83 41.02
N GLY A 302 -7.55 21.42 40.53
CA GLY A 302 -6.28 21.57 41.26
C GLY A 302 -5.80 23.02 41.40
N GLU A 303 -6.09 23.89 40.42
CA GLU A 303 -5.77 25.34 40.50
C GLU A 303 -6.76 26.08 41.42
N GLU A 304 -8.04 25.71 41.45
CA GLU A 304 -9.02 26.29 42.38
C GLU A 304 -8.71 25.94 43.85
N ASP A 305 -8.21 24.73 44.14
CA ASP A 305 -7.81 24.33 45.49
C ASP A 305 -6.51 25.00 45.98
N GLU A 306 -5.60 25.42 45.08
CA GLU A 306 -4.40 26.19 45.45
C GLU A 306 -4.69 27.69 45.73
N GLU A 307 -5.69 28.30 45.08
CA GLU A 307 -6.06 29.70 45.35
C GLU A 307 -6.78 29.90 46.71
N VAL A 308 -7.35 28.84 47.31
CA VAL A 308 -8.09 28.94 48.59
C VAL A 308 -7.17 29.01 49.83
N PHE A 309 -5.86 28.73 49.71
CA PHE A 309 -4.91 28.76 50.84
C PHE A 309 -4.14 30.07 51.06
N LEU A 310 -4.43 31.15 50.32
CA LEU A 310 -3.66 32.41 50.40
C LEU A 310 -4.38 33.63 51.01
N THR A 311 -5.52 33.47 51.69
CA THR A 311 -6.21 34.60 52.34
C THR A 311 -6.70 34.33 53.76
N GLU A 312 -5.79 34.10 54.73
CA GLU A 312 -6.03 34.42 56.14
C GLU A 312 -4.73 34.88 56.84
N GLU A 313 -4.49 36.20 56.88
CA GLU A 313 -3.74 36.91 57.93
C GLU A 313 -4.40 38.26 58.22
#